data_AF-A0A3S0TX17-F1
#
_entry.id   AF-A0A3S0TX17-F1
#
_cell.length_a   1.000
_cell.length_b   1.000
_cell.length_c   1.000
_cell.angle_alpha   90.00
_cell.angle_beta   90.00
_cell.angle_gamma   90.00
#
_symmetry.space_group_name_H-M   'P 1'
#
loop_
_entity.id
_entity.type
_entity.pdbx_description
1 polymer ?
#
loop_
_entity_poly.entity_id
_entity_poly.type
_entity_poly.pdbx_seq_one_letter_code
_entity_poly.pdbx_strand_id
1 'polypeptide(L)'
;MIKATEYLEICQECAAYAHTIEDALYWHNEIVTELSVEINFVQASRWPSAVKASMTASLEERRRNHAAAISRLTSVLENDERLIWQP
;
A
#
# COMPACT_ATOMS: atom_id res chain seq x y z
N MET A 1 -19.53 -1.69 -9.77
CA MET A 1 -18.10 -1.81 -10.11
C MET A 1 -17.43 -0.62 -9.43
N ILE A 2 -16.71 -0.86 -8.34
CA ILE A 2 -15.95 0.17 -7.61
C ILE A 2 -14.78 0.57 -8.52
N LYS A 3 -14.50 1.86 -8.68
CA LYS A 3 -13.34 2.31 -9.47
C LYS A 3 -12.06 1.93 -8.72
N ALA A 4 -10.98 1.60 -9.43
CA ALA A 4 -9.69 1.23 -8.81
C ALA A 4 -9.21 2.30 -7.79
N THR A 5 -9.46 3.57 -8.07
CA THR A 5 -9.15 4.69 -7.14
C THR A 5 -9.97 4.63 -5.84
N GLU A 6 -11.25 4.28 -5.92
CA GLU A 6 -12.14 4.12 -4.75
C GLU A 6 -11.75 2.89 -3.92
N TYR A 7 -11.25 1.83 -4.57
CA TYR A 7 -10.80 0.63 -3.86
C TYR A 7 -9.50 0.88 -3.07
N LEU A 8 -8.53 1.61 -3.65
CA LEU A 8 -7.32 2.01 -2.94
C LEU A 8 -7.63 2.86 -1.70
N GLU A 9 -8.58 3.78 -1.80
CA GLU A 9 -9.06 4.59 -0.67
C GLU A 9 -9.66 3.72 0.44
N ILE A 10 -10.52 2.76 0.08
CA ILE A 10 -11.08 1.78 1.03
C ILE A 10 -9.96 0.98 1.71
N CYS A 11 -8.99 0.46 0.96
CA CYS A 11 -7.88 -0.30 1.54
C CYS A 11 -7.06 0.54 2.52
N GLN A 12 -6.83 1.82 2.21
CA GLN A 12 -6.13 2.75 3.10
C GLN A 12 -6.92 3.03 4.38
N GLU A 13 -8.23 3.23 4.28
CA GLU A 13 -9.12 3.41 5.43
C GLU A 13 -9.11 2.16 6.32
N CYS A 14 -9.28 0.98 5.73
CA CYS A 14 -9.27 -0.28 6.47
C CYS A 14 -7.91 -0.60 7.11
N ALA A 15 -6.79 -0.24 6.47
CA ALA A 15 -5.46 -0.37 7.08
C ALA A 15 -5.31 0.55 8.31
N ALA A 16 -5.86 1.77 8.26
CA ALA A 16 -5.81 2.72 9.39
C ALA A 16 -6.68 2.27 10.57
N TYR A 17 -7.79 1.59 10.30
CA TYR A 17 -8.71 1.06 11.31
C TYR A 17 -8.49 -0.42 11.65
N ALA A 18 -7.40 -1.03 11.20
CA ALA A 18 -7.10 -2.42 11.52
C ALA A 18 -6.96 -2.62 13.04
N HIS A 19 -7.61 -3.66 13.56
CA HIS A 19 -7.60 -3.97 15.00
C HIS A 19 -6.73 -5.18 15.36
N THR A 20 -6.25 -5.90 14.35
CA THR A 20 -5.33 -7.03 14.47
C THR A 20 -4.13 -6.84 13.55
N ILE A 21 -3.04 -7.54 13.83
CA ILE A 21 -1.85 -7.49 12.97
C ILE A 21 -2.16 -8.15 11.63
N GLU A 22 -2.95 -9.21 11.64
CA GLU A 22 -3.43 -9.94 10.46
C GLU A 22 -4.27 -9.04 9.55
N ASP A 23 -5.20 -8.27 10.11
CA ASP A 23 -6.00 -7.30 9.35
C ASP A 23 -5.10 -6.22 8.75
N ALA A 24 -4.16 -5.68 9.54
CA ALA A 24 -3.23 -4.67 9.06
C ALA A 24 -2.34 -5.21 7.92
N LEU A 25 -1.86 -6.44 8.05
CA LEU A 25 -1.10 -7.14 7.01
C LEU A 25 -1.93 -7.34 5.75
N TYR A 26 -3.18 -7.79 5.89
CA TYR A 26 -4.08 -7.98 4.76
C TYR A 26 -4.27 -6.68 3.99
N TRP A 27 -4.67 -5.60 4.67
CA TRP A 27 -4.95 -4.33 4.02
C TRP A 27 -3.69 -3.66 3.44
N HIS A 28 -2.54 -3.76 4.10
CA HIS A 28 -1.30 -3.28 3.50
C HIS A 28 -0.89 -4.06 2.24
N ASN A 29 -1.13 -5.37 2.19
CA ASN A 29 -0.88 -6.17 0.99
C ASN A 29 -1.82 -5.78 -0.16
N GLU A 30 -3.10 -5.52 0.12
CA GLU A 30 -4.05 -5.00 -0.88
C GLU A 30 -3.58 -3.64 -1.42
N ILE A 31 -3.15 -2.72 -0.55
CA ILE A 31 -2.61 -1.42 -0.97
C ILE A 31 -1.38 -1.60 -1.88
N VAL A 32 -0.45 -2.48 -1.54
CA VAL A 32 0.74 -2.74 -2.37
C VAL A 32 0.36 -3.30 -3.74
N THR A 33 -0.64 -4.17 -3.79
CA THR A 33 -1.18 -4.74 -5.04
C THR A 33 -1.78 -3.64 -5.91
N GLU A 34 -2.68 -2.82 -5.36
CA GLU A 34 -3.34 -1.74 -6.10
C GLU A 34 -2.34 -0.67 -6.58
N LEU A 35 -1.38 -0.28 -5.74
CA LEU A 35 -0.32 0.63 -6.16
C LEU A 35 0.54 0.05 -7.29
N SER A 36 0.76 -1.26 -7.31
CA SER A 36 1.49 -1.92 -8.41
C SER A 36 0.69 -1.89 -9.71
N VAL A 37 -0.64 -2.08 -9.64
CA VAL A 37 -1.55 -1.93 -10.79
C VAL A 37 -1.51 -0.49 -11.32
N GLU A 38 -1.58 0.51 -10.45
CA GLU A 38 -1.56 1.92 -10.83
C GLU A 38 -0.22 2.34 -11.45
N ILE A 39 0.90 1.87 -10.90
CA ILE A 39 2.25 2.07 -11.48
C ILE A 39 2.29 1.52 -12.91
N ASN A 40 1.82 0.27 -13.11
CA ASN A 40 1.81 -0.35 -14.44
C ASN A 40 0.92 0.43 -15.42
N PHE A 41 -0.23 0.92 -14.96
CA PHE A 41 -1.11 1.77 -15.76
C PHE A 41 -0.42 3.08 -16.18
N VAL A 42 0.21 3.78 -15.25
CA VAL A 42 0.96 5.03 -15.52
C VAL A 42 2.10 4.77 -16.51
N GLN A 43 2.86 3.69 -16.34
CA GLN A 43 3.94 3.33 -17.26
C GLN A 43 3.42 3.06 -18.68
N ALA A 44 2.30 2.34 -18.81
CA ALA A 44 1.67 1.99 -20.08
C ALA A 44 0.92 3.16 -20.76
N SER A 45 0.58 4.21 -20.01
CA SER A 45 -0.13 5.39 -20.54
C SER A 45 0.65 6.10 -21.67
N ARG A 46 0.02 7.01 -22.41
CA ARG A 46 0.72 7.86 -23.42
C ARG A 46 1.09 9.24 -22.90
N TRP A 47 1.21 9.39 -21.58
CA TRP A 47 1.51 10.68 -20.96
C TRP A 47 2.94 11.18 -21.26
N PRO A 48 3.20 12.49 -21.14
CA PRO A 48 4.54 13.03 -21.25
C PRO A 48 5.51 12.35 -20.29
N SER A 49 6.74 12.06 -20.75
CA SER A 49 7.72 11.27 -19.98
C SER A 49 8.02 11.87 -18.60
N ALA A 50 8.10 13.20 -18.49
CA ALA A 50 8.34 13.88 -17.20
C ALA A 50 7.17 13.66 -16.21
N VAL A 51 5.93 13.71 -16.70
CA VAL A 51 4.73 13.47 -15.89
C VAL A 51 4.68 12.02 -15.42
N LYS A 52 4.96 11.06 -16.32
CA LYS A 52 5.07 9.64 -15.95
C LYS A 52 6.13 9.42 -14.88
N ALA A 53 7.34 9.94 -15.08
CA ALA A 53 8.44 9.73 -14.15
C ALA A 53 8.09 10.27 -12.75
N SER A 54 7.52 11.46 -12.69
CA SER A 54 7.08 12.06 -11.41
C SER A 54 5.97 11.24 -10.74
N MET A 55 4.94 10.83 -11.48
CA MET A 55 3.83 10.05 -10.94
C MET A 55 4.28 8.66 -10.47
N THR A 56 5.05 7.94 -11.30
CA THR A 56 5.61 6.63 -10.94
C THR A 56 6.48 6.72 -9.69
N ALA A 57 7.34 7.74 -9.57
CA ALA A 57 8.17 7.90 -8.39
C ALA A 57 7.35 8.07 -7.11
N SER A 58 6.28 8.89 -7.15
CA SER A 58 5.38 9.09 -6.01
C SER A 58 4.63 7.81 -5.63
N LEU A 59 4.11 7.08 -6.62
CA LEU A 59 3.42 5.81 -6.38
C LEU A 59 4.36 4.73 -5.83
N GLU A 60 5.59 4.65 -6.34
CA GLU A 60 6.58 3.72 -5.83
C GLU A 60 7.01 4.03 -4.40
N GLU A 61 7.12 5.31 -4.03
CA GLU A 61 7.40 5.71 -2.66
C GLU A 61 6.31 5.22 -1.71
N ARG A 62 5.04 5.48 -2.04
CA ARG A 62 3.89 4.96 -1.29
C ARG A 62 3.95 3.44 -1.18
N ARG A 63 4.23 2.73 -2.27
CA ARG A 63 4.33 1.27 -2.30
C ARG A 63 5.43 0.76 -1.38
N ARG A 64 6.61 1.39 -1.38
CA ARG A 64 7.73 1.05 -0.49
C ARG A 64 7.36 1.25 0.98
N ASN A 65 6.65 2.33 1.31
CA ASN A 65 6.22 2.59 2.69
C ASN A 65 5.29 1.49 3.21
N HIS A 66 4.31 1.06 2.40
CA HIS A 66 3.43 -0.05 2.78
C HIS A 66 4.13 -1.41 2.82
N ALA A 67 5.06 -1.68 1.90
CA ALA A 67 5.90 -2.87 1.96
C ALA A 67 6.78 -2.92 3.22
N ALA A 68 7.29 -1.77 3.67
CA ALA A 68 8.03 -1.68 4.92
C ALA A 68 7.13 -1.92 6.14
N ALA A 69 5.87 -1.43 6.11
CA ALA A 69 4.89 -1.72 7.15
C ALA A 69 4.59 -3.23 7.24
N ILE A 70 4.39 -3.91 6.10
CA ILE A 70 4.22 -5.37 6.05
C ILE A 70 5.42 -6.07 6.69
N SER A 71 6.64 -5.75 6.25
CA SER A 71 7.86 -6.36 6.79
C SER A 71 7.95 -6.22 8.32
N ARG A 72 7.63 -5.04 8.85
CA ARG A 72 7.59 -4.79 10.30
C ARG A 72 6.53 -5.63 11.01
N LEU A 73 5.30 -5.68 10.48
CA LEU A 73 4.21 -6.44 11.08
C LEU A 73 4.46 -7.95 11.04
N THR A 74 5.03 -8.46 9.95
CA THR A 74 5.46 -9.86 9.85
C THR A 74 6.54 -10.18 10.88
N SER A 75 7.56 -9.32 11.02
CA SER A 75 8.60 -9.49 12.05
C SER A 75 8.01 -9.57 13.45
N VAL A 76 6.98 -8.77 13.73
CA VAL A 76 6.29 -8.78 15.02
C VAL A 76 5.56 -10.09 15.28
N LEU A 77 4.86 -10.64 14.26
CA LEU A 77 4.22 -11.96 14.37
C LEU A 77 5.24 -13.09 14.56
N GLU A 78 6.35 -13.05 13.81
CA GLU A 78 7.35 -14.12 13.82
C GLU A 78 8.18 -14.16 15.12
N ASN A 79 8.38 -13.01 15.76
CA ASN A 79 9.24 -12.88 16.94
C ASN A 79 8.48 -12.68 18.26
N ASP A 80 7.14 -12.76 18.25
CA ASP A 80 6.29 -12.47 19.42
C ASP A 80 6.62 -11.08 20.05
N GLU A 81 7.06 -10.14 19.21
CA GLU A 81 7.44 -8.81 19.69
C GLU A 81 6.19 -8.04 20.12
N ARG A 82 6.29 -7.30 21.22
CA ARG A 82 5.20 -6.43 21.66
C ARG A 82 5.05 -5.27 20.68
N LEU A 83 3.99 -5.30 19.87
CA LEU A 83 3.56 -4.12 19.11
C LEU A 83 2.84 -3.16 20.05
N ILE A 84 3.31 -1.92 20.12
CA ILE A 84 2.52 -0.81 20.65
C ILE A 84 1.76 -0.23 19.46
N TRP A 85 0.48 -0.58 19.34
CA TRP A 85 -0.43 0.04 18.38
C TRP A 85 -0.50 1.54 18.66
N GLN A 86 -0.05 2.36 17.70
CA GLN A 86 -0.23 3.81 17.75
C GLN A 86 -1.41 4.19 16.84
N PRO A 87 -2.38 4.96 17.34
CA PRO A 87 -3.50 5.46 16.55
C PRO A 87 -3.06 6.47 15.49
#